data_AF-A0A7L1KD66-F1
#
_entry.id   AF-A0A7L1KD66-F1
#
_cell.length_a   1.000
_cell.length_b   1.000
_cell.length_c   1.000
_cell.angle_alpha   90.00
_cell.angle_beta   90.00
_cell.angle_gamma   90.00
#
_symmetry.space_group_name_H-M   'P 1'
#
loop_
_entity.id
_entity.type
_entity.pdbx_description
1 polymer ?
#
loop_
_entity_poly.entity_id
_entity_poly.type
_entity_poly.pdbx_seq_one_letter_code
_entity_poly.pdbx_strand_id
1 'polypeptide(L)'
;PDPQLVRRIVSQVEFYLSDENLAKDAFLLKHVQKNKMGFVSIKLLTSFKKVKYLTRDWRLTLYALQFSELLEVNEEGTKVRRRVPIPDSLLSIPPSKMLLAWELLPQGQDVLPPLQKNFLETITRMFSPFGAIASIRILRPGRKLPSDVRKYTSRFPELLSKCCALVEYESLEGA
;
A
#
# COMPACT_ATOMS: atom_id res chain seq x y z
N PRO A 1 -27.74 23.27 9.02
CA PRO A 1 -27.37 22.23 10.03
C PRO A 1 -26.74 22.90 11.26
N ASP A 2 -26.78 22.25 12.42
CA ASP A 2 -26.14 22.75 13.65
C ASP A 2 -24.62 22.97 13.43
N PRO A 3 -24.08 24.17 13.67
CA PRO A 3 -22.64 24.45 13.50
C PRO A 3 -21.73 23.55 14.33
N GLN A 4 -22.17 23.14 15.53
CA GLN A 4 -21.38 22.25 16.38
C GLN A 4 -21.26 20.85 15.78
N LEU A 5 -22.37 20.31 15.26
CA LEU A 5 -22.36 19.04 14.52
C LEU A 5 -21.44 19.09 13.29
N VAL A 6 -21.50 20.17 12.51
CA VAL A 6 -20.65 20.36 11.33
C VAL A 6 -19.16 20.31 11.71
N ARG A 7 -18.75 21.06 12.73
CA ARG A 7 -17.36 21.06 13.23
C ARG A 7 -16.91 19.68 13.70
N ARG A 8 -17.78 18.95 14.40
CA ARG A 8 -17.49 17.58 14.85
C ARG A 8 -17.28 16.63 13.68
N ILE A 9 -18.10 16.72 12.63
CA ILE A 9 -17.95 15.89 11.42
C ILE A 9 -16.62 16.20 10.73
N VAL A 10 -16.31 17.49 10.52
CA VAL A 10 -15.05 17.92 9.90
C VAL A 10 -13.86 17.38 10.67
N SER A 11 -13.80 17.63 11.98
CA SER A 11 -12.72 17.17 12.85
C SER A 11 -12.54 15.65 12.82
N GLN A 12 -13.63 14.87 12.78
CA GLN A 12 -13.51 13.41 12.68
C GLN A 12 -12.94 12.97 11.33
N VAL A 13 -13.37 13.58 10.23
CA VAL A 13 -12.88 13.20 8.89
C VAL A 13 -11.43 13.65 8.67
N GLU A 14 -11.07 14.83 9.16
CA GLU A 14 -9.68 15.32 9.18
C GLU A 14 -8.78 14.39 9.98
N PHE A 15 -9.22 13.94 11.16
CA PHE A 15 -8.49 12.95 11.94
C PHE A 15 -8.32 11.63 11.17
N TYR A 16 -9.35 11.13 10.49
CA TYR A 16 -9.22 9.90 9.70
C TYR A 16 -8.17 10.04 8.60
N LEU A 17 -8.08 11.21 7.96
CA LEU A 17 -7.12 11.48 6.89
C LEU A 17 -5.79 12.07 7.40
N SER A 18 -5.57 12.15 8.71
CA SER A 18 -4.31 12.64 9.29
C SER A 18 -3.17 11.65 9.09
N ASP A 19 -1.93 12.12 9.21
CA ASP A 19 -0.75 11.27 9.08
C ASP A 19 -0.73 10.16 10.14
N GLU A 20 -1.08 10.48 11.38
CA GLU A 20 -1.06 9.51 12.49
C GLU A 20 -2.09 8.39 12.30
N ASN A 21 -3.27 8.72 11.76
CA ASN A 21 -4.30 7.72 11.51
C ASN A 21 -3.96 6.89 10.27
N LEU A 22 -3.52 7.52 9.18
CA LEU A 22 -3.15 6.82 7.95
C LEU A 22 -1.95 5.88 8.12
N ALA A 23 -1.03 6.19 9.04
CA ALA A 23 0.06 5.29 9.42
C ALA A 23 -0.42 3.98 10.05
N LYS A 24 -1.58 4.00 10.73
CA LYS A 24 -2.13 2.85 11.46
C LYS A 24 -3.25 2.15 10.68
N ASP A 25 -4.00 2.90 9.87
CA ASP A 25 -5.14 2.42 9.11
C ASP A 25 -4.74 2.11 7.66
N ALA A 26 -4.19 0.90 7.46
CA ALA A 26 -3.83 0.40 6.14
C ALA A 26 -5.02 0.32 5.18
N PHE A 27 -6.24 0.15 5.69
CA PHE A 27 -7.45 0.08 4.86
C PHE A 27 -7.76 1.44 4.22
N LEU A 28 -7.73 2.51 5.03
CA LEU A 28 -7.96 3.86 4.53
C LEU A 28 -6.79 4.35 3.68
N LEU A 29 -5.55 4.09 4.08
CA LEU A 29 -4.36 4.42 3.31
C LEU A 29 -4.43 3.81 1.90
N LYS A 30 -4.83 2.54 1.78
CA LYS A 30 -5.05 1.87 0.49
C LYS A 30 -6.12 2.57 -0.37
N HIS A 31 -7.17 3.12 0.25
CA HIS A 31 -8.19 3.88 -0.49
C HIS A 31 -7.67 5.21 -0.99
N VAL A 32 -6.84 5.91 -0.20
CA VAL A 32 -6.21 7.15 -0.64
C VAL A 32 -5.23 6.87 -1.78
N GLN A 33 -4.40 5.83 -1.66
CA GLN A 33 -3.42 5.46 -2.68
C GLN A 33 -4.02 4.82 -3.95
N LYS A 34 -5.30 4.44 -3.94
CA LYS A 34 -5.95 3.78 -5.09
C LYS A 34 -5.93 4.65 -6.36
N ASN A 35 -5.97 5.98 -6.20
CA ASN A 35 -5.93 6.93 -7.29
C ASN A 35 -4.75 7.90 -7.10
N LYS A 36 -4.09 8.29 -8.20
CA LYS A 36 -2.98 9.28 -8.17
C LYS A 36 -3.34 10.61 -7.50
N MET A 37 -4.62 10.95 -7.47
CA MET A 37 -5.14 12.21 -6.93
C MET A 37 -5.55 12.14 -5.45
N GLY A 38 -5.51 10.96 -4.80
CA GLY A 38 -5.78 10.84 -3.36
C GLY A 38 -7.26 10.91 -2.94
N PHE A 39 -8.20 10.83 -3.88
CA PHE A 39 -9.63 10.98 -3.57
C PHE A 39 -10.27 9.73 -2.94
N VAL A 40 -10.98 9.95 -1.84
CA VAL A 40 -11.76 8.95 -1.09
C VAL A 40 -13.25 9.30 -1.15
N SER A 41 -14.12 8.29 -1.24
CA SER A 41 -15.57 8.51 -1.30
C SER A 41 -16.13 9.06 0.01
N ILE A 42 -16.95 10.11 -0.07
CA ILE A 42 -17.61 10.69 1.11
C ILE A 42 -18.56 9.67 1.74
N LYS A 43 -19.29 8.88 0.94
CA LYS A 43 -20.16 7.81 1.44
C LYS A 43 -19.40 6.77 2.27
N LEU A 44 -18.17 6.43 1.86
CA LEU A 44 -17.31 5.53 2.61
C LEU A 44 -16.97 6.14 3.97
N LEU A 45 -16.54 7.40 4.00
CA LEU A 45 -16.19 8.10 5.24
C LEU A 45 -17.40 8.26 6.17
N THR A 46 -18.60 8.55 5.63
CA THR A 46 -19.85 8.60 6.41
C THR A 46 -20.18 7.25 7.07
N SER A 47 -19.74 6.13 6.49
CA SER A 47 -19.98 4.80 7.05
C SER A 47 -19.10 4.47 8.27
N PHE A 48 -18.03 5.23 8.51
CA PHE A 48 -17.09 4.98 9.60
C PHE A 48 -17.75 5.21 10.95
N LYS A 49 -17.42 4.36 11.94
CA LYS A 49 -18.13 4.28 13.23
C LYS A 49 -18.34 5.65 13.90
N LYS A 50 -17.31 6.52 13.94
CA LYS A 50 -17.39 7.83 14.59
C LYS A 50 -18.22 8.84 13.78
N VAL A 51 -18.08 8.88 12.45
CA VAL A 51 -18.91 9.77 11.60
C VAL A 51 -20.36 9.29 11.57
N LYS A 52 -20.58 7.97 11.47
CA LYS A 52 -21.90 7.33 11.48
C LYS A 52 -22.71 7.61 12.76
N TYR A 53 -22.01 7.80 13.88
CA TYR A 53 -22.63 8.18 15.15
C TYR A 53 -23.12 9.64 15.14
N LEU A 54 -22.44 10.52 14.39
CA LEU A 54 -22.82 11.92 14.22
C LEU A 54 -23.91 12.09 13.16
N THR A 55 -23.80 11.38 12.03
CA THR A 55 -24.77 11.43 10.94
C THR A 55 -24.75 10.15 10.11
N ARG A 56 -25.92 9.75 9.60
CA ARG A 56 -26.04 8.70 8.57
C ARG A 56 -26.21 9.26 7.16
N ASP A 57 -26.42 10.56 7.04
CA ASP A 57 -26.61 11.23 5.76
C ASP A 57 -25.28 11.74 5.21
N TRP A 58 -24.88 11.18 4.07
CA TRP A 58 -23.66 11.56 3.36
C TRP A 58 -23.73 12.97 2.81
N ARG A 59 -24.94 13.52 2.54
CA ARG A 59 -25.09 14.90 2.07
C ARG A 59 -24.72 15.90 3.15
N LEU A 60 -25.05 15.59 4.41
CA LEU A 60 -24.62 16.38 5.56
C LEU A 60 -23.10 16.29 5.75
N THR A 61 -22.50 15.11 5.55
CA THR A 61 -21.03 14.98 5.55
C THR A 61 -20.40 15.82 4.44
N LEU A 62 -20.92 15.74 3.21
CA LEU A 62 -20.46 16.57 2.08
C LEU A 62 -20.52 18.06 2.43
N TYR A 63 -21.67 18.54 2.92
CA TYR A 63 -21.85 19.93 3.31
C TYR A 63 -20.82 20.34 4.37
N ALA A 64 -20.61 19.51 5.40
CA ALA A 64 -19.64 19.80 6.44
C ALA A 64 -18.21 19.91 5.89
N LEU A 65 -17.82 19.00 4.98
CA LEU A 65 -16.47 18.95 4.41
C LEU A 65 -16.13 20.16 3.54
N GLN A 66 -17.12 20.90 3.03
CA GLN A 66 -16.88 22.16 2.32
C GLN A 66 -16.26 23.25 3.21
N PHE A 67 -16.39 23.13 4.53
CA PHE A 67 -15.83 24.06 5.51
C PHE A 67 -14.48 23.61 6.08
N SER A 68 -13.91 22.50 5.59
CA SER A 68 -12.58 22.03 6.02
C SER A 68 -11.48 22.85 5.35
N GLU A 69 -10.49 23.24 6.15
CA GLU A 69 -9.28 23.92 5.67
C GLU A 69 -8.22 22.92 5.19
N LEU A 70 -8.26 21.67 5.67
CA LEU A 70 -7.27 20.64 5.36
C LEU A 70 -7.68 19.74 4.19
N LEU A 71 -8.98 19.70 3.89
CA LEU A 71 -9.57 18.81 2.90
C LEU A 71 -10.18 19.59 1.74
N GLU A 72 -10.24 18.93 0.59
CA GLU A 72 -10.83 19.44 -0.64
C GLU A 72 -11.81 18.42 -1.22
N VAL A 73 -13.02 18.87 -1.52
CA VAL A 73 -14.07 18.08 -2.17
C VAL A 73 -13.94 18.21 -3.68
N ASN A 74 -14.17 17.13 -4.42
CA ASN A 74 -14.15 17.18 -5.88
C ASN A 74 -15.35 17.96 -6.45
N GLU A 75 -15.29 18.34 -7.73
CA GLU A 75 -16.34 19.12 -8.40
C GLU A 75 -17.72 18.43 -8.36
N GLU A 76 -17.75 17.10 -8.44
CA GLU A 76 -19.00 16.33 -8.38
C GLU A 76 -19.61 16.24 -6.96
N GLY A 77 -18.89 16.64 -5.91
CA GLY A 77 -19.33 16.51 -4.53
C GLY A 77 -19.44 15.07 -4.03
N THR A 78 -18.72 14.13 -4.63
CA THR A 78 -18.79 12.69 -4.32
C THR A 78 -17.61 12.17 -3.51
N LYS A 79 -16.47 12.87 -3.60
CA LYS A 79 -15.19 12.45 -3.04
C LYS A 79 -14.47 13.63 -2.39
N VAL A 80 -13.58 13.31 -1.46
CA VAL A 80 -12.74 14.26 -0.75
C VAL A 80 -11.30 13.77 -0.75
N ARG A 81 -10.34 14.70 -0.75
CA ARG A 81 -8.91 14.42 -0.59
C ARG A 81 -8.29 15.41 0.38
N ARG A 82 -7.06 15.11 0.80
CA ARG A 82 -6.22 16.09 1.51
C ARG A 82 -5.73 17.16 0.54
N ARG A 83 -5.62 18.40 1.03
CA ARG A 83 -4.93 19.48 0.31
C ARG A 83 -3.42 19.28 0.33
N VAL A 84 -2.89 18.92 1.50
CA VAL A 84 -1.47 18.57 1.67
C VAL A 84 -1.29 17.09 1.37
N PRO A 85 -0.40 16.72 0.42
CA PRO A 85 -0.16 15.32 0.07
C PRO A 85 0.32 14.51 1.29
N ILE A 86 0.12 13.19 1.21
CA ILE A 86 0.61 12.27 2.23
C ILE A 86 2.16 12.27 2.17
N PRO A 87 2.86 12.29 3.32
CA PRO A 87 4.31 12.15 3.37
C PRO A 87 4.80 10.87 2.69
N ASP A 88 5.95 10.95 2.02
CA ASP A 88 6.55 9.80 1.31
C ASP A 88 6.84 8.62 2.23
N SER A 89 7.10 8.87 3.52
CA SER A 89 7.27 7.83 4.55
C SER A 89 6.07 6.90 4.69
N LEU A 90 4.84 7.40 4.49
CA LEU A 90 3.61 6.59 4.52
C LEU A 90 3.30 5.96 3.16
N LEU A 91 3.80 6.53 2.07
CA LEU A 91 3.72 5.94 0.73
C LEU A 91 4.70 4.77 0.56
N SER A 92 5.76 4.74 1.36
CA SER A 92 6.82 3.74 1.30
C SER A 92 6.50 2.47 2.08
N ILE A 93 5.38 2.42 2.81
CA ILE A 93 4.93 1.19 3.49
C ILE A 93 4.45 0.23 2.39
N PRO A 94 5.17 -0.88 2.14
CA PRO A 94 4.79 -1.79 1.07
C PRO A 94 3.41 -2.39 1.38
N PRO A 95 2.56 -2.60 0.37
CA PRO A 95 1.22 -3.16 0.56
C PRO A 95 1.24 -4.65 0.98
N SER A 96 2.42 -5.25 1.04
CA SER A 96 2.67 -6.66 1.26
C SER A 96 4.05 -6.85 1.89
N LYS A 97 4.20 -7.91 2.70
CA LYS A 97 5.50 -8.35 3.19
C LYS A 97 6.34 -9.07 2.12
N MET A 98 5.81 -9.24 0.90
CA MET A 98 6.45 -9.98 -0.19
C MET A 98 7.08 -9.06 -1.21
N LEU A 99 8.38 -9.27 -1.46
CA LEU A 99 9.15 -8.64 -2.52
C LEU A 99 9.48 -9.66 -3.62
N LEU A 100 9.36 -9.21 -4.88
CA LEU A 100 9.87 -9.94 -6.03
C LEU A 100 11.22 -9.33 -6.44
N ALA A 101 12.26 -10.14 -6.39
CA ALA A 101 13.61 -9.75 -6.73
C ALA A 101 14.14 -10.57 -7.92
N TRP A 102 14.82 -9.94 -8.86
CA TRP A 102 15.49 -10.58 -10.00
C TRP A 102 16.87 -9.93 -10.22
N GLU A 103 17.71 -10.52 -11.07
CA GLU A 103 19.08 -10.04 -11.31
C GLU A 103 19.97 -10.00 -10.05
N LEU A 104 19.81 -10.99 -9.18
CA LEU A 104 20.56 -11.08 -7.92
C LEU A 104 21.98 -11.66 -8.10
N LEU A 105 22.43 -11.81 -9.34
CA LEU A 105 23.76 -12.30 -9.71
C LEU A 105 24.49 -11.23 -10.54
N PRO A 106 25.80 -11.02 -10.33
CA PRO A 106 26.58 -10.09 -11.14
C PRO A 106 26.58 -10.54 -12.61
N GLN A 107 26.27 -9.61 -13.51
CA GLN A 107 26.37 -9.79 -14.95
C GLN A 107 27.84 -10.12 -15.29
N GLY A 108 28.13 -11.36 -15.66
CA GLY A 108 29.50 -11.79 -16.00
C GLY A 108 29.86 -13.25 -15.69
N GLN A 109 28.96 -14.05 -15.11
CA GLN A 109 29.17 -15.51 -14.97
C GLN A 109 28.09 -16.28 -15.74
N ASP A 110 28.34 -16.49 -17.04
CA ASP A 110 27.61 -17.43 -17.92
C ASP A 110 27.85 -18.91 -17.56
N VAL A 111 28.54 -19.20 -16.45
CA VAL A 111 28.76 -20.55 -15.97
C VAL A 111 27.82 -20.79 -14.79
N LEU A 112 26.75 -21.56 -15.06
CA LEU A 112 25.88 -22.16 -14.05
C LEU A 112 26.73 -22.77 -12.92
N PRO A 113 26.80 -22.18 -11.72
CA PRO A 113 27.43 -22.88 -10.62
C PRO A 113 26.40 -23.88 -10.10
N PRO A 114 26.79 -25.13 -9.81
CA PRO A 114 25.93 -26.01 -9.05
C PRO A 114 25.92 -25.47 -7.63
N LEU A 115 24.99 -24.61 -7.21
CA LEU A 115 24.73 -24.41 -5.77
C LEU A 115 23.48 -23.54 -5.55
N GLN A 116 22.34 -24.19 -5.33
CA GLN A 116 21.17 -23.56 -4.73
C GLN A 116 21.50 -22.86 -3.39
N LYS A 117 22.55 -23.32 -2.69
CA LYS A 117 23.08 -22.70 -1.47
C LYS A 117 23.67 -21.30 -1.70
N ASN A 118 24.48 -21.10 -2.74
CA ASN A 118 25.12 -19.80 -2.99
C ASN A 118 24.08 -18.71 -3.29
N PHE A 119 23.04 -19.03 -4.05
CA PHE A 119 21.99 -18.07 -4.38
C PHE A 119 21.12 -17.72 -3.16
N LEU A 120 20.70 -18.73 -2.39
CA LEU A 120 19.95 -18.51 -1.15
C LEU A 120 20.76 -17.68 -0.16
N GLU A 121 22.03 -18.02 0.06
CA GLU A 121 22.92 -17.30 0.96
C GLU A 121 23.15 -15.85 0.51
N THR A 122 23.29 -15.62 -0.80
CA THR A 122 23.41 -14.27 -1.37
C THR A 122 22.14 -13.45 -1.13
N ILE A 123 20.96 -14.03 -1.33
CA ILE A 123 19.67 -13.38 -1.05
C ILE A 123 19.56 -13.09 0.43
N THR A 124 19.76 -14.08 1.30
CA THR A 124 19.70 -13.88 2.75
C THR A 124 20.63 -12.76 3.17
N ARG A 125 21.88 -12.72 2.70
CA ARG A 125 22.83 -11.66 3.01
C ARG A 125 22.41 -10.27 2.50
N MET A 126 21.81 -10.20 1.31
CA MET A 126 21.35 -8.92 0.74
C MET A 126 20.13 -8.38 1.46
N PHE A 127 19.19 -9.26 1.85
CA PHE A 127 17.88 -8.86 2.38
C PHE A 127 17.81 -8.87 3.91
N SER A 128 18.70 -9.58 4.61
CA SER A 128 18.74 -9.64 6.08
C SER A 128 18.99 -8.30 6.77
N PRO A 129 19.77 -7.33 6.23
CA PRO A 129 19.96 -6.04 6.89
C PRO A 129 18.68 -5.20 6.97
N PHE A 130 17.71 -5.46 6.09
CA PHE A 130 16.47 -4.69 6.01
C PHE A 130 15.39 -5.23 6.95
N GLY A 131 15.47 -6.50 7.37
CA GLY A 131 14.53 -7.07 8.33
C GLY A 131 14.62 -8.59 8.46
N ALA A 132 13.86 -9.14 9.40
CA ALA A 132 13.75 -10.58 9.59
C ALA A 132 12.97 -11.20 8.41
N ILE A 133 13.60 -12.14 7.72
CA ILE A 133 13.03 -12.83 6.56
C ILE A 133 12.22 -14.03 7.06
N ALA A 134 10.92 -14.05 6.78
CA ALA A 134 10.03 -15.16 7.10
C ALA A 134 10.19 -16.34 6.12
N SER A 135 10.28 -16.04 4.81
CA SER A 135 10.47 -17.10 3.80
C SER A 135 11.18 -16.59 2.54
N ILE A 136 11.96 -17.46 1.89
CA ILE A 136 12.56 -17.20 0.58
C ILE A 136 12.14 -18.31 -0.38
N ARG A 137 11.53 -17.95 -1.50
CA ARG A 137 11.09 -18.88 -2.55
C ARG A 137 11.80 -18.55 -3.87
N ILE A 138 12.59 -19.50 -4.36
CA ILE A 138 13.34 -19.36 -5.62
C ILE A 138 12.49 -19.82 -6.80
N LEU A 139 12.31 -18.95 -7.78
CA LEU A 139 11.59 -19.18 -9.03
C LEU A 139 12.60 -19.29 -10.18
N ARG A 140 12.65 -20.46 -10.82
CA ARG A 140 13.57 -20.70 -11.94
C ARG A 140 12.85 -20.58 -13.28
N PRO A 141 13.53 -20.06 -14.32
CA PRO A 141 12.98 -20.01 -15.66
C PRO A 141 12.68 -21.43 -16.17
N GLY A 142 11.59 -21.59 -16.92
CA GLY A 142 11.17 -22.87 -17.51
C GLY A 142 10.48 -23.87 -16.57
N ARG A 143 10.37 -23.62 -15.26
CA ARG A 143 9.54 -24.43 -14.36
C ARG A 143 8.11 -23.90 -14.30
N LYS A 144 7.13 -24.80 -14.06
CA LYS A 144 5.74 -24.41 -13.85
C LYS A 144 5.65 -23.47 -12.64
N LEU A 145 5.33 -22.20 -12.90
CA LEU A 145 5.12 -21.22 -11.84
C LEU A 145 3.87 -21.61 -11.03
N PRO A 146 3.94 -21.46 -9.69
CA PRO A 146 2.81 -21.73 -8.82
C PRO A 146 1.68 -20.70 -9.07
N SER A 147 0.44 -21.09 -8.76
CA SER A 147 -0.78 -20.37 -9.16
C SER A 147 -0.87 -18.94 -8.62
N ASP A 148 -0.28 -18.70 -7.45
CA ASP A 148 -0.12 -17.42 -6.77
C ASP A 148 0.83 -16.46 -7.51
N VAL A 149 1.81 -16.98 -8.24
CA VAL A 149 2.77 -16.18 -9.01
C VAL A 149 2.36 -16.03 -10.48
N ARG A 150 1.69 -17.04 -11.03
CA ARG A 150 1.25 -17.07 -12.43
C ARG A 150 0.40 -15.87 -12.82
N LYS A 151 -0.42 -15.34 -11.91
CA LYS A 151 -1.24 -14.14 -12.16
C LYS A 151 -0.42 -12.86 -12.40
N TYR A 152 0.86 -12.85 -12.05
CA TYR A 152 1.75 -11.70 -12.19
C TYR A 152 2.67 -11.78 -13.42
N THR A 153 2.66 -12.87 -14.18
CA THR A 153 3.53 -13.02 -15.37
C THR A 153 3.20 -12.03 -16.47
N SER A 154 1.97 -11.52 -16.51
CA SER A 154 1.57 -10.44 -17.44
C SER A 154 2.20 -9.09 -17.07
N ARG A 155 2.50 -8.88 -15.78
CA ARG A 155 3.09 -7.64 -15.25
C ARG A 155 4.61 -7.70 -15.17
N PHE A 156 5.17 -8.89 -14.93
CA PHE A 156 6.60 -9.13 -14.79
C PHE A 156 7.01 -10.30 -15.69
N PRO A 157 7.32 -10.04 -16.98
CA PRO A 157 7.77 -11.09 -17.92
C PRO A 157 9.09 -11.74 -17.49
N GLU A 158 9.88 -11.09 -16.63
CA GLU A 158 11.13 -11.59 -16.04
C GLU A 158 10.92 -12.90 -15.28
N LEU A 159 9.72 -13.15 -14.75
CA LEU A 159 9.35 -14.41 -14.08
C LEU A 159 9.48 -15.65 -14.99
N LEU A 160 9.43 -15.45 -16.31
CA LEU A 160 9.52 -16.53 -17.30
C LEU A 160 10.94 -16.70 -17.85
N SER A 161 11.72 -15.63 -17.87
CA SER A 161 13.02 -15.57 -18.55
C SER A 161 14.22 -15.56 -17.60
N LYS A 162 14.06 -15.15 -16.34
CA LYS A 162 15.14 -14.96 -15.36
C LYS A 162 14.94 -15.80 -14.10
N CYS A 163 16.01 -15.98 -13.35
CA CYS A 163 15.93 -16.51 -11.98
C CYS A 163 15.44 -15.40 -11.05
N CYS A 164 14.28 -15.61 -10.42
CA CYS A 164 13.68 -14.66 -9.50
C CYS A 164 13.60 -15.26 -8.09
N ALA A 165 13.51 -14.39 -7.08
CA ALA A 165 13.25 -14.77 -5.70
C ALA A 165 12.07 -13.98 -5.17
N LEU A 166 11.16 -14.69 -4.51
CA LEU A 166 10.14 -14.08 -3.65
C LEU A 166 10.68 -14.09 -2.23
N VAL A 167 10.88 -12.91 -1.67
CA VAL A 167 11.35 -12.71 -0.29
C VAL A 167 10.17 -12.21 0.52
N GLU A 168 9.81 -12.93 1.58
CA GLU A 168 8.74 -12.56 2.49
C GLU A 168 9.34 -12.17 3.84
N TYR A 169 9.07 -10.96 4.31
CA TYR A 169 9.51 -10.48 5.62
C TYR A 169 8.51 -10.82 6.73
N GLU A 170 8.98 -10.85 7.97
CA GLU A 170 8.12 -11.02 9.15
C GLU A 170 7.28 -9.77 9.44
N SER A 171 7.82 -8.57 9.16
CA SER A 171 7.16 -7.28 9.33
C SER A 171 7.01 -6.54 8.00
N LEU A 172 6.08 -5.58 7.93
CA LEU A 172 5.97 -4.67 6.78
C LEU A 172 7.09 -3.62 6.74
N GLU A 173 7.72 -3.35 7.88
CA GLU A 173 8.82 -2.39 8.00
C GLU A 173 10.12 -2.93 7.37
N GLY A 174 10.27 -4.26 7.32
CA GLY A 174 11.43 -4.89 6.71
C GLY A 174 11.29 -5.17 5.21
N ALA A 175 10.06 -5.12 4.68
CA ALA A 175 9.77 -5.24 3.26
C ALA A 175 9.91 -3.88 2.56
#